data_AF-A0A829YBM1-F1
#
_entry.id   AF-A0A829YBM1-F1
#
_cell.length_a   1.000
_cell.length_b   1.000
_cell.length_c   1.000
_cell.angle_alpha   90.00
_cell.angle_beta   90.00
_cell.angle_gamma   90.00
#
_symmetry.space_group_name_H-M   'P 1'
#
loop_
_entity.id
_entity.type
_entity.pdbx_description
1 polymer ?
#
loop_
_entity_poly.entity_id
_entity_poly.type
_entity_poly.pdbx_seq_one_letter_code
_entity_poly.pdbx_strand_id
1 'polypeptide(L)'
;MHARIEHLLGLRDGEPVAADVAEHVRLCPICAGELQRLSALREEMRALPQFEPPDLAWERIKAAIPEPADRRSRLRKVGYAAAAAAVVTLTVITLVAGHVDRRSGATTELATVEAPLPQIVPHVDELVAQSQQLEQLLQKLPERPRIERVSTAATIDTIEQRIQWLDFQLSNAPEADLSEEQSRQLWRERVELMDSLVKVRYAEAGALWF
;
A
#
# COMPACT_ATOMS: atom_id res chain seq x y z
N MET A 1 -46.50 3.75 4.05
CA MET A 1 -45.06 3.47 3.95
C MET A 1 -44.38 4.10 5.16
N HIS A 2 -43.37 3.46 5.73
CA HIS A 2 -42.64 3.95 6.91
C HIS A 2 -41.23 4.44 6.53
N ALA A 3 -40.63 5.28 7.37
CA ALA A 3 -39.23 5.65 7.22
C ALA A 3 -38.33 4.41 7.34
N ARG A 4 -37.26 4.37 6.53
CA ARG A 4 -36.23 3.34 6.65
C ARG A 4 -35.36 3.57 7.88
N ILE A 5 -34.73 2.52 8.37
CA ILE A 5 -33.91 2.57 9.59
C ILE A 5 -32.74 3.57 9.45
N GLU A 6 -32.17 3.72 8.26
CA GLU A 6 -31.05 4.66 8.05
C GLU A 6 -31.49 6.11 8.25
N HIS A 7 -32.72 6.46 7.87
CA HIS A 7 -33.28 7.79 8.09
C HIS A 7 -33.53 8.07 9.58
N LEU A 8 -33.96 7.05 10.34
CA LEU A 8 -34.16 7.18 11.79
C LEU A 8 -32.83 7.35 12.52
N LEU A 9 -31.80 6.61 12.12
CA LEU A 9 -30.44 6.77 12.66
C LEU A 9 -29.86 8.14 12.33
N GLY A 10 -30.01 8.61 11.09
CA GLY A 10 -29.60 9.96 10.70
C GLY A 10 -30.25 11.05 11.57
N LEU A 11 -31.58 10.97 11.77
CA LEU A 11 -32.30 11.91 12.65
C LEU A 11 -31.82 11.84 14.12
N ARG A 12 -31.55 10.64 14.65
CA ARG A 12 -31.02 10.45 16.02
C ARG A 12 -29.64 11.10 16.20
N ASP A 13 -28.80 10.98 15.17
CA ASP A 13 -27.40 11.40 15.21
C ASP A 13 -27.20 12.85 14.73
N GLY A 14 -28.28 13.53 14.32
CA GLY A 14 -28.26 14.92 13.88
C GLY A 14 -27.82 15.12 12.43
N GLU A 15 -27.84 14.06 11.63
CA GLU A 15 -27.52 14.11 10.21
C GLU A 15 -28.71 14.63 9.39
N PRO A 16 -28.45 15.31 8.26
CA PRO A 16 -29.51 15.83 7.41
C PRO A 16 -30.29 14.68 6.75
N VAL A 17 -31.61 14.70 6.92
CA VAL A 17 -32.57 13.81 6.26
C VAL A 17 -33.57 14.65 5.47
N ALA A 18 -34.09 14.13 4.36
CA ALA A 18 -35.08 14.82 3.54
C ALA A 18 -36.28 15.29 4.38
N ALA A 19 -36.76 16.51 4.10
CA ALA A 19 -37.74 17.20 4.94
C ALA A 19 -39.09 16.47 5.01
N ASP A 20 -39.50 15.81 3.92
CA ASP A 20 -40.70 14.99 3.85
C ASP A 20 -40.62 13.75 4.75
N VAL A 21 -39.43 13.12 4.83
CA VAL A 21 -39.18 12.00 5.73
C VAL A 21 -39.17 12.46 7.19
N ALA A 22 -38.52 13.58 7.49
CA ALA A 22 -38.53 14.14 8.84
C ALA A 22 -39.96 14.47 9.29
N GLU A 23 -40.76 15.08 8.40
CA GLU A 23 -42.17 15.37 8.66
C GLU A 23 -42.99 14.10 8.88
N HIS A 24 -42.80 13.08 8.04
CA HIS A 24 -43.44 11.77 8.23
C HIS A 24 -43.11 11.17 9.60
N VAL A 25 -41.85 11.20 10.02
CA VAL A 25 -41.42 10.65 11.32
C VAL A 25 -42.09 11.39 12.48
N ARG A 26 -42.30 12.72 12.38
CA ARG A 26 -43.06 13.47 13.40
C ARG A 26 -44.54 13.09 13.47
N LEU A 27 -45.16 12.79 12.32
CA LEU A 27 -46.60 12.53 12.22
C LEU A 27 -46.97 11.05 12.42
N CYS A 28 -46.05 10.12 12.12
CA CYS A 28 -46.29 8.69 12.21
C CYS A 28 -45.88 8.15 13.60
N PRO A 29 -46.83 7.65 14.42
CA PRO A 29 -46.52 7.18 15.77
C PRO A 29 -45.56 5.99 15.81
N ILE A 30 -45.57 5.14 14.78
CA ILE A 30 -44.68 3.98 14.66
C ILE A 30 -43.23 4.45 14.45
N CYS A 31 -43.01 5.38 13.52
CA CYS A 31 -41.67 5.90 13.23
C CYS A 31 -41.13 6.77 14.38
N ALA A 32 -41.99 7.59 15.01
CA ALA A 32 -41.65 8.36 16.19
C ALA A 32 -41.25 7.47 17.37
N GLY A 33 -42.01 6.41 17.63
CA GLY A 33 -41.71 5.44 18.69
C GLY A 33 -40.38 4.71 18.46
N GLU A 34 -40.09 4.33 17.21
CA GLU A 34 -38.82 3.70 16.87
C GLU A 34 -37.63 4.66 17.02
N LEU A 35 -37.78 5.92 16.60
CA LEU A 35 -36.76 6.95 16.82
C LEU A 35 -36.50 7.17 18.32
N GLN A 36 -37.55 7.19 19.14
CA GLN A 36 -37.43 7.30 20.59
C GLN A 36 -36.70 6.10 21.20
N ARG A 37 -37.04 4.87 20.77
CA ARG A 37 -36.36 3.64 21.20
C ARG A 37 -34.87 3.67 20.88
N LEU A 38 -34.51 4.08 19.66
CA LEU A 38 -33.11 4.21 19.23
C LEU A 38 -32.35 5.30 20.00
N SER A 39 -33.03 6.39 20.34
CA SER A 39 -32.45 7.48 21.14
C SER A 39 -32.21 7.05 22.59
N ALA A 40 -33.17 6.35 23.20
CA ALA A 40 -33.03 5.82 24.56
C ALA A 40 -31.86 4.83 24.66
N LEU A 41 -31.76 3.88 23.71
CA LEU A 41 -30.64 2.93 23.65
C LEU A 41 -29.28 3.65 23.56
N ARG A 42 -29.19 4.74 22.81
CA ARG A 42 -27.96 5.54 22.71
C ARG A 42 -27.60 6.17 24.05
N GLU A 43 -28.57 6.72 24.77
CA GLU A 43 -28.33 7.29 26.10
C GLU A 43 -27.94 6.21 27.12
N GLU A 44 -28.56 5.02 27.07
CA GLU A 44 -28.15 3.86 27.88
C GLU A 44 -26.71 3.44 27.62
N MET A 45 -26.29 3.37 26.35
CA MET A 45 -24.91 3.05 25.98
C MET A 45 -23.92 4.13 26.45
N ARG A 46 -24.31 5.42 26.40
CA ARG A 46 -23.48 6.52 26.91
C ARG A 46 -23.39 6.54 28.44
N ALA A 47 -24.42 6.05 29.12
CA ALA A 47 -24.47 5.96 30.57
C ALA A 47 -23.70 4.75 31.13
N LEU A 48 -23.12 3.90 30.27
CA LEU A 48 -22.28 2.81 30.73
C LEU A 48 -21.11 3.34 31.58
N PRO A 49 -20.73 2.63 32.66
CA PRO A 49 -19.64 3.05 33.51
C PRO A 49 -18.33 3.11 32.69
N GLN A 50 -17.51 4.12 32.98
CA GLN A 50 -16.17 4.18 32.42
C GLN A 50 -15.35 2.99 32.95
N PHE A 51 -14.67 2.30 32.05
CA PHE A 51 -13.79 1.20 32.39
C PHE A 51 -12.38 1.72 32.61
N GLU A 52 -11.88 1.66 33.84
CA GLU A 52 -10.48 1.95 34.11
C GLU A 52 -9.62 0.79 33.59
N PRO A 53 -8.67 1.03 32.68
CA PRO A 53 -7.80 -0.03 32.21
C PRO A 53 -6.96 -0.58 33.38
N PRO A 54 -6.75 -1.90 33.45
CA PRO A 54 -5.88 -2.48 34.46
C PRO A 54 -4.45 -1.97 34.33
N ASP A 55 -3.72 -1.94 35.44
CA ASP A 55 -2.31 -1.55 35.46
C ASP A 55 -1.51 -2.33 34.41
N LEU A 56 -0.55 -1.63 33.80
CA LEU A 56 0.35 -2.17 32.78
C LEU A 56 -0.37 -2.78 31.55
N ALA A 57 -1.61 -2.36 31.25
CA ALA A 57 -2.32 -2.80 30.05
C ALA A 57 -1.53 -2.52 28.77
N TRP A 58 -0.85 -1.37 28.70
CA TRP A 58 -0.07 -0.97 27.53
C TRP A 58 1.20 -1.81 27.35
N GLU A 59 1.87 -2.15 28.45
CA GLU A 59 3.04 -3.03 28.46
C GLU A 59 2.68 -4.43 27.96
N ARG A 60 1.53 -4.96 28.40
CA ARG A 60 1.03 -6.25 27.91
C ARG A 60 0.69 -6.22 26.43
N ILE A 61 0.10 -5.14 25.93
CA ILE A 61 -0.16 -4.97 24.49
C ILE A 61 1.17 -4.95 23.72
N LYS A 62 2.15 -4.15 24.15
CA LYS A 62 3.48 -4.11 23.53
C LYS A 62 4.15 -5.48 23.48
N ALA A 63 4.07 -6.24 24.58
CA ALA A 63 4.65 -7.59 24.64
C ALA A 63 3.89 -8.62 23.79
N ALA A 64 2.60 -8.39 23.52
CA ALA A 64 1.77 -9.27 22.70
C ALA A 64 1.89 -9.00 21.19
N ILE A 65 2.45 -7.84 20.79
CA ILE A 65 2.77 -7.59 19.39
C ILE A 65 3.92 -8.54 19.02
N PRO A 66 3.71 -9.50 18.10
CA PRO A 66 4.79 -10.38 17.69
C PRO A 66 5.88 -9.51 17.07
N GLU A 67 7.07 -9.54 17.64
CA GLU A 67 8.23 -8.98 16.95
C GLU A 67 8.31 -9.68 15.59
N PRO A 68 8.53 -8.93 14.49
CA PRO A 68 8.70 -9.54 13.18
C PRO A 68 9.87 -10.51 13.29
N ALA A 69 9.55 -11.80 13.38
CA ALA A 69 10.53 -12.86 13.51
C ALA A 69 11.58 -12.62 12.43
N ASP A 70 12.84 -12.55 12.85
CA ASP A 70 14.00 -12.14 12.07
C ASP A 70 14.24 -13.10 10.88
N ARG A 71 13.36 -13.01 9.89
CA ARG A 71 13.33 -13.81 8.66
C ARG A 71 14.58 -13.49 7.84
N ARG A 72 15.13 -12.29 8.02
CA ARG A 72 16.41 -11.83 7.47
C ARG A 72 17.59 -12.66 7.99
N SER A 73 17.64 -12.99 9.28
CA SER A 73 18.70 -13.83 9.86
C SER A 73 18.75 -15.25 9.27
N ARG A 74 17.57 -15.88 9.09
CA ARG A 74 17.51 -17.24 8.50
C ARG A 74 17.84 -17.26 7.00
N LEU A 75 17.41 -16.25 6.24
CA LEU A 75 17.70 -16.16 4.80
C LEU A 75 19.18 -15.85 4.52
N ARG A 76 19.85 -15.05 5.37
CA ARG A 76 21.30 -14.79 5.26
C ARG A 76 22.15 -16.05 5.41
N LYS A 77 21.73 -17.03 6.22
CA LYS A 77 22.46 -18.30 6.38
C LYS A 77 22.33 -19.24 5.17
N VAL A 78 21.23 -19.15 4.42
CA VAL A 78 21.02 -19.97 3.20
C VAL A 78 21.78 -19.37 2.00
N GLY A 79 21.97 -18.05 1.95
CA GLY A 79 22.69 -17.36 0.87
C GLY A 79 24.16 -17.78 0.69
N TYR A 80 24.86 -18.13 1.78
CA TYR A 80 26.26 -18.56 1.70
C TYR A 80 26.44 -19.98 1.13
N ALA A 81 25.42 -20.85 1.22
CA ALA A 81 25.50 -22.21 0.67
C ALA A 81 25.22 -22.26 -0.83
N ALA A 82 24.42 -21.32 -1.38
CA ALA A 82 24.06 -21.29 -2.80
C ALA A 82 25.15 -20.70 -3.71
N ALA A 83 26.05 -19.86 -3.18
CA ALA A 83 27.11 -19.21 -3.97
C ALA A 83 28.21 -20.19 -4.45
N ALA A 84 28.40 -21.32 -3.77
CA ALA A 84 29.40 -22.32 -4.16
C ALA A 84 28.98 -23.18 -5.37
N ALA A 85 27.68 -23.36 -5.62
CA ALA A 85 27.18 -24.21 -6.71
C ALA A 85 27.09 -23.47 -8.06
N ALA A 86 26.91 -22.15 -8.06
CA ALA A 86 26.74 -21.35 -9.29
C ALA A 86 28.05 -21.10 -10.05
N VAL A 87 29.20 -21.19 -9.39
CA VAL A 87 30.51 -20.96 -10.06
C VAL A 87 30.90 -22.14 -10.96
N VAL A 88 30.48 -23.37 -10.61
CA VAL A 88 30.88 -24.58 -11.35
C VAL A 88 30.09 -24.77 -12.65
N THR A 89 28.83 -24.32 -12.70
CA THR A 89 27.98 -24.45 -13.91
C THR A 89 28.34 -23.45 -14.99
N LEU A 90 28.83 -22.25 -14.65
CA LEU A 90 29.19 -21.23 -15.63
C LEU A 90 30.51 -21.54 -16.38
N THR A 91 31.44 -22.27 -15.76
CA THR A 91 32.73 -22.64 -16.38
C THR A 91 32.65 -23.73 -17.45
N VAL A 92 31.63 -24.59 -17.40
CA VAL A 92 31.46 -25.70 -18.38
C VAL A 92 30.82 -25.19 -19.67
N ILE A 93 29.94 -24.19 -19.59
CA ILE A 93 29.23 -23.62 -20.74
C ILE A 93 30.16 -22.78 -21.63
N THR A 94 31.13 -22.07 -21.04
CA THR A 94 32.07 -21.20 -21.79
C THR A 94 33.11 -21.98 -22.60
N LEU A 95 33.50 -23.19 -22.18
CA LEU A 95 34.50 -23.99 -22.90
C LEU A 95 33.93 -24.69 -24.16
N VAL A 96 32.64 -25.00 -24.19
CA VAL A 96 32.00 -25.63 -25.36
C VAL A 96 31.65 -24.61 -26.45
N ALA A 97 31.29 -23.38 -26.05
CA ALA A 97 30.95 -22.31 -27.00
C ALA A 97 32.17 -21.75 -27.76
N GLY A 98 33.36 -21.70 -27.13
CA GLY A 98 34.57 -21.12 -27.74
C GLY A 98 35.18 -21.93 -28.89
N HIS A 99 34.78 -23.20 -29.08
CA HIS A 99 35.32 -24.06 -30.14
C HIS A 99 34.55 -23.98 -31.47
N VAL A 100 33.35 -23.39 -31.49
CA VAL A 100 32.49 -23.36 -32.68
C VAL A 100 32.78 -22.13 -33.58
N ASP A 101 33.26 -21.02 -33.01
CA ASP A 101 33.43 -19.76 -33.75
C ASP A 101 34.67 -19.68 -34.67
N ARG A 102 35.55 -20.68 -34.69
CA ARG A 102 36.82 -20.60 -35.45
C ARG A 102 36.74 -21.08 -36.91
N ARG A 103 35.55 -21.38 -37.44
CA ARG A 103 35.36 -21.77 -38.84
C ARG A 103 34.21 -21.01 -39.50
N SER A 104 34.46 -19.78 -39.91
CA SER A 104 33.88 -19.20 -41.14
C SER A 104 34.47 -17.82 -41.38
N GLY A 105 35.61 -17.79 -42.07
CA GLY A 105 36.10 -16.59 -42.73
C GLY A 105 35.66 -16.61 -44.19
N ALA A 106 34.73 -15.74 -44.57
CA ALA A 106 34.59 -15.22 -45.92
C ALA A 106 33.77 -13.91 -45.89
N THR A 107 34.41 -12.86 -46.39
CA THR A 107 33.97 -11.48 -46.63
C THR A 107 32.57 -11.33 -47.23
N THR A 108 31.80 -10.33 -46.77
CA THR A 108 31.10 -9.27 -47.57
C THR A 108 30.33 -8.33 -46.62
N GLU A 109 30.77 -7.06 -46.58
CA GLU A 109 29.96 -5.82 -46.58
C GLU A 109 28.91 -5.52 -45.47
N LEU A 110 29.20 -4.45 -44.72
CA LEU A 110 28.30 -3.49 -44.06
C LEU A 110 27.08 -4.02 -43.28
N ALA A 111 27.27 -4.27 -41.98
CA ALA A 111 26.21 -4.12 -40.99
C ALA A 111 26.80 -3.63 -39.66
N THR A 112 26.39 -2.43 -39.25
CA THR A 112 26.65 -1.80 -37.97
C THR A 112 26.33 -2.76 -36.83
N VAL A 113 27.34 -3.12 -36.04
CA VAL A 113 27.18 -3.86 -34.78
C VAL A 113 26.60 -2.89 -33.76
N GLU A 114 25.33 -3.07 -33.43
CA GLU A 114 24.67 -2.38 -32.33
C GLU A 114 25.25 -2.89 -31.00
N ALA A 115 25.94 -2.00 -30.29
CA ALA A 115 26.55 -2.27 -29.00
C ALA A 115 25.47 -2.56 -27.93
N PRO A 116 25.75 -3.41 -26.92
CA PRO A 116 24.86 -3.54 -25.77
C PRO A 116 24.71 -2.18 -25.08
N LEU A 117 23.48 -1.67 -25.00
CA LEU A 117 23.19 -0.41 -24.33
C LEU A 117 23.68 -0.47 -22.86
N PRO A 118 24.35 0.57 -22.34
CA PRO A 118 24.73 0.64 -20.93
C PRO A 118 23.46 0.63 -20.06
N GLN A 119 23.42 -0.22 -19.03
CA GLN A 119 22.37 -0.20 -18.02
C GLN A 119 22.52 1.08 -17.18
N ILE A 120 21.69 2.08 -17.46
CA ILE A 120 21.66 3.34 -16.72
C ILE A 120 21.01 3.06 -15.36
N VAL A 121 21.81 3.03 -14.30
CA VAL A 121 21.32 2.95 -12.92
C VAL A 121 20.88 4.36 -12.51
N PRO A 122 19.59 4.59 -12.19
CA PRO A 122 19.11 5.93 -11.91
C PRO A 122 19.72 6.49 -10.61
N HIS A 123 20.07 7.77 -10.63
CA HIS A 123 20.57 8.46 -9.44
C HIS A 123 19.44 8.67 -8.42
N VAL A 124 19.77 8.90 -7.15
CA VAL A 124 18.76 9.15 -6.10
C VAL A 124 17.88 10.34 -6.46
N ASP A 125 18.45 11.41 -7.02
CA ASP A 125 17.71 12.61 -7.41
C ASP A 125 16.65 12.34 -8.49
N GLU A 126 16.94 11.42 -9.41
CA GLU A 126 15.98 11.00 -10.45
C GLU A 126 14.81 10.24 -9.84
N LEU A 127 15.08 9.36 -8.87
CA LEU A 127 14.04 8.64 -8.14
C LEU A 127 13.17 9.57 -7.28
N VAL A 128 13.79 10.58 -6.65
CA VAL A 128 13.07 11.64 -5.92
C VAL A 128 12.13 12.38 -6.86
N ALA A 129 12.64 12.86 -7.99
CA ALA A 129 11.85 13.57 -8.99
C ALA A 129 10.69 12.72 -9.54
N GLN A 130 10.96 11.44 -9.85
CA GLN A 130 9.93 10.50 -10.29
C GLN A 130 8.85 10.30 -9.21
N SER A 131 9.24 10.20 -7.95
CA SER A 131 8.29 10.03 -6.85
C SER A 131 7.39 11.26 -6.65
N GLN A 132 7.94 12.47 -6.79
CA GLN A 132 7.17 13.73 -6.78
C GLN A 132 6.17 13.79 -7.95
N GLN A 133 6.54 13.29 -9.12
CA GLN A 133 5.63 13.21 -10.26
C GLN A 133 4.45 12.27 -9.98
N LEU A 134 4.69 11.11 -9.35
CA LEU A 134 3.64 10.16 -8.97
C LEU A 134 2.69 10.74 -7.91
N GLU A 135 3.21 11.49 -6.94
CA GLU A 135 2.39 12.22 -5.97
C GLU A 135 1.48 13.26 -6.65
N GLN A 136 2.00 14.02 -7.61
CA GLN A 136 1.21 14.96 -8.39
C GLN A 136 0.12 14.26 -9.21
N LEU A 137 0.35 13.03 -9.67
CA LEU A 137 -0.69 12.24 -10.35
C LEU A 137 -1.78 11.81 -9.37
N LEU A 138 -1.41 11.31 -8.19
CA LEU A 138 -2.38 10.93 -7.16
C LEU A 138 -3.26 12.09 -6.71
N GLN A 139 -2.70 13.29 -6.57
CA GLN A 139 -3.45 14.50 -6.20
C GLN A 139 -4.50 14.92 -7.25
N LYS A 140 -4.32 14.51 -8.51
CA LYS A 140 -5.28 14.79 -9.60
C LYS A 140 -6.39 13.76 -9.69
N LEU A 141 -6.27 12.61 -9.01
CA LEU A 141 -7.31 11.61 -8.97
C LEU A 141 -8.47 12.07 -8.07
N PRO A 142 -9.72 11.67 -8.38
CA PRO A 142 -10.86 12.00 -7.53
C PRO A 142 -10.69 11.40 -6.13
N GLU A 143 -11.40 12.01 -5.17
CA GLU A 143 -11.49 11.48 -3.81
C GLU A 143 -12.00 10.03 -3.80
N ARG A 144 -11.63 9.30 -2.74
CA ARG A 144 -12.10 7.93 -2.51
C ARG A 144 -13.63 7.88 -2.49
N PRO A 145 -14.27 6.92 -3.19
CA PRO A 145 -15.72 6.82 -3.21
C PRO A 145 -16.25 6.46 -1.82
N ARG A 146 -17.48 6.89 -1.50
CA ARG A 146 -18.10 6.57 -0.19
C ARG A 146 -18.34 5.06 0.01
N ILE A 147 -18.50 4.31 -1.08
CA ILE A 147 -18.73 2.86 -1.07
C ILE A 147 -17.61 2.21 -1.88
N GLU A 148 -16.80 1.40 -1.22
CA GLU A 148 -15.62 0.74 -1.80
C GLU A 148 -15.78 -0.79 -1.77
N ARG A 149 -15.07 -1.46 -2.68
CA ARG A 149 -14.87 -2.91 -2.58
C ARG A 149 -13.82 -3.17 -1.50
N VAL A 150 -14.18 -3.96 -0.49
CA VAL A 150 -13.31 -4.27 0.68
C VAL A 150 -11.91 -4.74 0.26
N SER A 151 -11.81 -5.58 -0.77
CA SER A 151 -10.52 -6.08 -1.25
C SER A 151 -9.63 -5.00 -1.86
N THR A 152 -10.22 -4.03 -2.57
CA THR A 152 -9.48 -2.91 -3.17
C THR A 152 -9.02 -1.95 -2.07
N ALA A 153 -9.92 -1.61 -1.14
CA ALA A 153 -9.61 -0.78 0.02
C ALA A 153 -8.43 -1.36 0.81
N ALA A 154 -8.49 -2.65 1.14
CA ALA A 154 -7.42 -3.33 1.87
C ALA A 154 -6.07 -3.32 1.11
N THR A 155 -6.10 -3.42 -0.23
CA THR A 155 -4.90 -3.35 -1.06
C THR A 155 -4.29 -1.94 -1.03
N ILE A 156 -5.13 -0.90 -1.17
CA ILE A 156 -4.71 0.51 -1.08
C ILE A 156 -4.08 0.77 0.28
N ASP A 157 -4.77 0.42 1.36
CA ASP A 157 -4.31 0.67 2.73
C ASP A 157 -2.97 -0.05 3.01
N THR A 158 -2.79 -1.27 2.49
CA THR A 158 -1.53 -2.03 2.62
C THR A 158 -0.37 -1.31 1.91
N ILE A 159 -0.61 -0.76 0.72
CA ILE A 159 0.41 -0.03 -0.04
C ILE A 159 0.75 1.28 0.68
N GLU A 160 -0.25 2.05 1.12
CA GLU A 160 -0.05 3.31 1.85
C GLU A 160 0.72 3.10 3.15
N GLN A 161 0.41 2.05 3.93
CA GLN A 161 1.16 1.69 5.12
C GLN A 161 2.63 1.38 4.83
N ARG A 162 2.91 0.67 3.72
CA ARG A 162 4.29 0.36 3.33
C ARG A 162 5.05 1.62 2.93
N ILE A 163 4.40 2.54 2.22
CA ILE A 163 4.98 3.84 1.85
C ILE A 163 5.26 4.67 3.10
N GLN A 164 4.32 4.77 4.04
CA GLN A 164 4.53 5.48 5.31
C GLN A 164 5.75 4.95 6.07
N TRP A 165 5.94 3.63 6.09
CA TRP A 165 7.12 3.02 6.70
C TRP A 165 8.42 3.38 5.96
N LEU A 166 8.42 3.38 4.62
CA LEU A 166 9.58 3.81 3.84
C LEU A 166 9.89 5.30 4.02
N ASP A 167 8.88 6.15 4.04
CA ASP A 167 9.03 7.59 4.28
C ASP A 167 9.57 7.87 5.68
N PHE A 168 9.17 7.06 6.67
CA PHE A 168 9.79 7.06 8.00
C PHE A 168 11.28 6.67 7.92
N GLN A 169 11.65 5.62 7.19
CA GLN A 169 13.06 5.24 7.05
C GLN A 169 13.89 6.30 6.32
N LEU A 170 13.34 6.91 5.27
CA LEU A 170 13.99 7.96 4.49
C LEU A 170 14.16 9.25 5.30
N SER A 171 13.18 9.61 6.13
CA SER A 171 13.29 10.80 7.01
C SER A 171 14.34 10.64 8.12
N ASN A 172 14.58 9.41 8.60
CA ASN A 172 15.62 9.11 9.58
C ASN A 172 16.99 8.77 8.94
N ALA A 173 17.11 8.81 7.61
CA ALA A 173 18.34 8.49 6.89
C ALA A 173 19.58 9.28 7.36
N PRO A 174 19.50 10.59 7.69
CA PRO A 174 20.66 11.36 8.17
C PRO A 174 21.22 10.84 9.50
N GLU A 175 20.38 10.26 10.35
CA GLU A 175 20.78 9.72 11.66
C GLU A 175 21.25 8.27 11.57
N ALA A 176 20.80 7.53 10.55
CA ALA A 176 21.04 6.10 10.38
C ALA A 176 22.33 5.76 9.59
N ASP A 177 23.11 6.76 9.15
CA ASP A 177 24.34 6.61 8.35
C ASP A 177 24.15 5.67 7.14
N LEU A 178 23.05 5.87 6.40
CA LEU A 178 22.71 5.02 5.25
C LEU A 178 23.72 5.22 4.12
N SER A 179 24.17 4.11 3.53
CA SER A 179 24.98 4.18 2.32
C SER A 179 24.17 4.70 1.13
N GLU A 180 24.85 5.27 0.14
CA GLU A 180 24.20 5.77 -1.07
C GLU A 180 23.39 4.67 -1.80
N GLU A 181 23.89 3.44 -1.82
CA GLU A 181 23.17 2.29 -2.37
C GLU A 181 21.89 1.97 -1.58
N GLN A 182 21.94 2.03 -0.25
CA GLN A 182 20.78 1.79 0.60
C GLN A 182 19.71 2.87 0.41
N SER A 183 20.13 4.14 0.37
CA SER A 183 19.24 5.27 0.07
C SER A 183 18.57 5.07 -1.29
N ARG A 184 19.36 4.73 -2.32
CA ARG A 184 18.85 4.45 -3.67
C ARG A 184 17.86 3.29 -3.71
N GLN A 185 18.11 2.23 -2.94
CA GLN A 185 17.20 1.10 -2.84
C GLN A 185 15.86 1.50 -2.20
N LEU A 186 15.87 2.27 -1.12
CA LEU A 186 14.64 2.76 -0.47
C LEU A 186 13.83 3.66 -1.39
N TRP A 187 14.50 4.58 -2.10
CA TRP A 187 13.84 5.45 -3.09
C TRP A 187 13.24 4.66 -4.25
N ARG A 188 13.91 3.60 -4.72
CA ARG A 188 13.38 2.72 -5.76
C ARG A 188 12.12 1.98 -5.28
N GLU A 189 12.15 1.44 -4.07
CA GLU A 189 10.99 0.76 -3.48
C GLU A 189 9.81 1.73 -3.31
N ARG A 190 10.07 2.97 -2.89
CA ARG A 190 9.05 4.02 -2.80
C ARG A 190 8.38 4.28 -4.15
N VAL A 191 9.18 4.47 -5.20
CA VAL A 191 8.66 4.69 -6.57
C VAL A 191 7.80 3.52 -7.04
N GLU A 192 8.24 2.28 -6.81
CA GLU A 192 7.50 1.08 -7.21
C GLU A 192 6.13 0.99 -6.50
N LEU A 193 6.09 1.27 -5.20
CA LEU A 193 4.84 1.28 -4.44
C LEU A 193 3.94 2.44 -4.85
N MET A 194 4.50 3.61 -5.14
CA MET A 194 3.74 4.77 -5.59
C MET A 194 3.12 4.56 -6.98
N ASP A 195 3.87 3.97 -7.90
CA ASP A 195 3.36 3.54 -9.21
C ASP A 195 2.24 2.49 -9.05
N SER A 196 2.41 1.53 -8.15
CA SER A 196 1.38 0.54 -7.83
C SER A 196 0.11 1.19 -7.26
N LEU A 197 0.26 2.15 -6.34
CA LEU A 197 -0.86 2.89 -5.76
C LEU A 197 -1.62 3.67 -6.83
N VAL A 198 -0.89 4.39 -7.70
CA VAL A 198 -1.47 5.12 -8.83
C VAL A 198 -2.31 4.19 -9.70
N LYS A 199 -1.77 3.01 -10.09
CA LYS A 199 -2.49 2.03 -10.91
C LYS A 199 -3.78 1.52 -10.25
N VAL A 200 -3.73 1.18 -8.96
CA VAL A 200 -4.91 0.69 -8.23
C VAL A 200 -5.96 1.80 -8.10
N ARG A 201 -5.55 3.03 -7.80
CA ARG A 201 -6.45 4.19 -7.68
C ARG A 201 -7.09 4.56 -9.03
N TYR A 202 -6.36 4.45 -10.14
CA TYR A 202 -6.93 4.58 -11.48
C TYR A 202 -7.97 3.48 -11.78
N ALA A 203 -7.67 2.23 -11.44
CA ALA A 203 -8.60 1.12 -11.66
C ALA A 203 -9.87 1.26 -10.81
N GLU A 204 -9.75 1.71 -9.57
CA GLU A 204 -10.88 2.02 -8.69
C GLU A 204 -11.75 3.15 -9.25
N ALA A 205 -11.13 4.25 -9.69
CA ALA A 205 -11.83 5.36 -10.31
C ALA A 205 -12.54 4.94 -11.61
N GLY A 206 -11.94 4.05 -12.40
CA GLY A 206 -12.52 3.49 -13.63
C GLY A 206 -13.67 2.51 -13.40
N ALA A 207 -13.63 1.74 -12.31
CA ALA A 207 -14.65 0.74 -11.98
C ALA A 207 -15.99 1.34 -11.54
N LEU A 208 -16.03 2.63 -11.20
CA LEU A 208 -17.26 3.34 -10.78
C LEU A 208 -18.12 3.83 -11.96
N TRP A 209 -17.68 3.63 -13.22
CA TRP A 209 -18.39 4.07 -14.42
C TRP A 209 -19.21 2.95 -15.11
N PHE A 210 -19.41 1.81 -14.43
CA PHE A 210 -20.27 0.70 -14.86
C PHE A 210 -21.20 0.31 -13.72
#